data_AF-Q4SWV9-F1
#
_entry.id   AF-Q4SWV9-F1
#
_cell.length_a   1.000
_cell.length_b   1.000
_cell.length_c   1.000
_cell.angle_alpha   90.00
_cell.angle_beta   90.00
_cell.angle_gamma   90.00
#
_symmetry.space_group_name_H-M   'P 1'
#
loop_
_entity.id
_entity.type
_entity.pdbx_description
1 polymer ?
#
loop_
_entity_poly.entity_id
_entity_poly.type
_entity_poly.pdbx_seq_one_letter_code
_entity_poly.pdbx_strand_id
1 'polypeptide(L)'
;DPFRKVSASYKQALGEEQRSLLSAFFSKNRADTFLLEMHEFLVLVLKKPNAVDTFKTNWGIKDTLSSYMERKDLDVPPEVEEFPEELLLDHYVEAWKFIVAFKQERQRQ
;
A
#
# COMPACT_ATOMS: atom_id res chain seq x y z
N ASP A 1 -2.99 17.42 2.75
CA ASP A 1 -2.92 16.03 2.27
C ASP A 1 -1.72 15.85 1.32
N PRO A 2 -0.68 15.08 1.68
CA PRO A 2 0.52 14.86 0.87
C PRO A 2 0.23 14.18 -0.49
N PHE A 3 -0.89 13.44 -0.59
CA PHE A 3 -1.26 12.70 -1.80
C PHE A 3 -2.36 13.37 -2.63
N ARG A 4 -2.54 14.70 -2.50
CA ARG A 4 -3.59 15.45 -3.23
C ARG A 4 -3.61 15.24 -4.75
N LYS A 5 -2.45 14.97 -5.36
CA LYS A 5 -2.29 14.78 -6.81
C LYS A 5 -2.58 13.34 -7.28
N VAL A 6 -2.68 12.38 -6.36
CA VAL A 6 -3.10 11.01 -6.68
C VAL A 6 -4.60 11.02 -6.99
N SER A 7 -5.02 10.25 -7.99
CA SER A 7 -6.44 10.10 -8.36
C SER A 7 -7.29 9.73 -7.14
N ALA A 8 -8.50 10.30 -7.05
CA ALA A 8 -9.46 9.95 -6.00
C ALA A 8 -9.88 8.46 -6.04
N SER A 9 -9.73 7.82 -7.21
CA SER A 9 -10.03 6.41 -7.41
C SER A 9 -9.11 5.45 -6.62
N TYR A 10 -7.97 5.93 -6.10
CA TYR A 10 -7.07 5.17 -5.22
C TYR A 10 -7.21 5.56 -3.73
N LYS A 11 -8.26 6.32 -3.39
CA LYS A 11 -8.49 6.91 -2.05
C LYS A 11 -9.80 6.45 -1.41
N GLN A 12 -10.30 5.28 -1.82
CA GLN A 12 -11.48 4.70 -1.19
C GLN A 12 -11.19 4.40 0.28
N ALA A 13 -12.09 4.82 1.15
CA ALA A 13 -11.93 4.63 2.59
C ALA A 13 -11.85 3.14 2.94
N LEU A 14 -10.97 2.79 3.88
CA LEU A 14 -10.89 1.44 4.42
C LEU A 14 -12.13 1.13 5.28
N GLY A 15 -12.77 0.00 5.01
CA GLY A 15 -13.76 -0.60 5.89
C GLY A 15 -13.12 -1.26 7.12
N GLU A 16 -13.96 -1.83 7.97
CA GLU A 16 -13.53 -2.48 9.22
C GLU A 16 -12.65 -3.71 8.94
N GLU A 17 -13.03 -4.52 7.96
CA GLU A 17 -12.29 -5.71 7.55
C GLU A 17 -10.87 -5.36 7.08
N GLN A 18 -10.72 -4.40 6.15
CA GLN A 18 -9.40 -4.00 5.65
C GLN A 18 -8.52 -3.43 6.76
N ARG A 19 -9.09 -2.65 7.69
CA ARG A 19 -8.36 -2.13 8.85
C ARG A 19 -7.90 -3.25 9.78
N SER A 20 -8.74 -4.25 10.01
CA SER A 20 -8.41 -5.42 10.81
C SER A 20 -7.26 -6.22 10.18
N LEU A 21 -7.34 -6.51 8.87
CA LEU A 21 -6.29 -7.20 8.11
C LEU A 21 -4.95 -6.46 8.17
N LEU A 22 -4.95 -5.14 7.90
CA LEU A 22 -3.76 -4.30 7.99
C LEU A 22 -3.17 -4.28 9.41
N SER A 23 -4.01 -4.14 10.43
CA SER A 23 -3.55 -4.13 11.83
C SER A 23 -2.95 -5.46 12.23
N ALA A 24 -3.59 -6.58 11.85
CA ALA A 24 -3.10 -7.91 12.14
C ALA A 24 -1.74 -8.17 11.47
N PHE A 25 -1.58 -7.80 10.20
CA PHE A 25 -0.33 -7.93 9.46
C PHE A 25 0.80 -7.10 10.11
N PHE A 26 0.62 -5.78 10.27
CA PHE A 26 1.65 -4.89 10.83
C PHE A 26 1.83 -5.01 12.35
N SER A 27 1.01 -5.78 13.04
CA SER A 27 1.24 -6.13 14.45
C SER A 27 2.40 -7.13 14.59
N LYS A 28 2.53 -8.07 13.64
CA LYS A 28 3.49 -9.18 13.65
C LYS A 28 4.77 -8.87 12.89
N ASN A 29 4.70 -8.00 11.88
CA ASN A 29 5.85 -7.66 11.05
C ASN A 29 6.12 -6.14 11.04
N ARG A 30 7.41 -5.75 11.03
CA ARG A 30 7.80 -4.34 10.86
C ARG A 30 7.54 -3.86 9.44
N ALA A 31 7.85 -4.69 8.44
CA ALA A 31 7.61 -4.47 7.01
C ALA A 31 8.04 -3.07 6.55
N ASP A 32 9.19 -2.60 7.05
CA ASP A 32 9.72 -1.27 6.78
C ASP A 32 10.04 -1.08 5.29
N THR A 33 10.70 -2.07 4.67
CA THR A 33 10.97 -2.08 3.22
C THR A 33 9.69 -2.03 2.41
N PHE A 34 8.72 -2.88 2.73
CA PHE A 34 7.43 -2.90 2.01
C PHE A 34 6.71 -1.55 2.11
N LEU A 35 6.70 -0.91 3.29
CA LEU A 35 6.09 0.41 3.47
C LEU A 35 6.80 1.51 2.66
N LEU A 36 8.12 1.41 2.50
CA LEU A 36 8.91 2.31 1.64
C LEU A 36 8.55 2.12 0.16
N GLU A 37 8.45 0.88 -0.30
CA GLU A 37 8.03 0.57 -1.68
C GLU A 37 6.59 1.06 -1.94
N MET A 38 5.69 0.93 -0.96
CA MET A 38 4.36 1.53 -1.06
C MET A 38 4.40 3.05 -1.24
N HIS A 39 5.26 3.73 -0.47
CA HIS A 39 5.41 5.17 -0.56
C HIS A 39 5.99 5.60 -1.91
N GLU A 40 7.01 4.90 -2.39
CA GLU A 40 7.61 5.17 -3.69
C GLU A 40 6.59 5.00 -4.82
N PHE A 41 5.85 3.88 -4.83
CA PHE A 41 4.81 3.62 -5.81
C PHE A 41 3.73 4.72 -5.82
N LEU A 42 3.31 5.19 -4.65
CA LEU A 42 2.41 6.35 -4.53
C LEU A 42 2.95 7.60 -5.21
N VAL A 43 4.21 7.94 -4.95
CA VAL A 43 4.81 9.22 -5.36
C VAL A 43 5.27 9.21 -6.82
N LEU A 44 5.79 8.08 -7.30
CA LEU A 44 6.38 7.95 -8.64
C LEU A 44 5.43 7.35 -9.67
N VAL A 45 4.43 6.57 -9.24
CA VAL A 45 3.54 5.84 -10.14
C VAL A 45 2.12 6.41 -10.07
N LEU A 46 1.44 6.30 -8.92
CA LEU A 46 0.02 6.67 -8.79
C LEU A 46 -0.24 8.17 -8.86
N LYS A 47 0.80 9.00 -8.69
CA LYS A 47 0.73 10.46 -8.85
C LYS A 47 0.65 10.91 -10.31
N LYS A 48 0.97 10.03 -11.27
CA LYS A 48 0.94 10.37 -12.70
C LYS A 48 -0.52 10.52 -13.17
N PRO A 49 -0.84 11.51 -14.04
CA PRO A 49 -2.22 11.73 -14.50
C PRO A 49 -2.88 10.51 -15.15
N ASN A 50 -2.09 9.68 -15.84
CA ASN A 50 -2.53 8.49 -16.56
C ASN A 50 -2.38 7.19 -15.75
N ALA A 51 -2.17 7.27 -14.43
CA ALA A 51 -1.97 6.08 -13.60
C ALA A 51 -3.15 5.10 -13.71
N VAL A 52 -4.38 5.60 -13.74
CA VAL A 52 -5.62 4.79 -13.84
C VAL A 52 -5.75 4.02 -15.17
N ASP A 53 -5.08 4.48 -16.21
CA ASP A 53 -5.05 3.79 -17.50
C ASP A 53 -4.20 2.52 -17.43
N THR A 54 -3.15 2.54 -16.60
CA THR A 54 -2.16 1.47 -16.46
C THR A 54 -2.44 0.55 -15.26
N PHE A 55 -2.84 1.13 -14.12
CA PHE A 55 -3.03 0.41 -12.85
C PHE A 55 -4.51 0.44 -12.46
N LYS A 56 -5.21 -0.66 -12.67
CA LYS A 56 -6.65 -0.74 -12.42
C LYS A 56 -6.93 -0.80 -10.93
N THR A 57 -7.91 -0.02 -10.49
CA THR A 57 -8.20 0.17 -9.06
C THR A 57 -8.71 -1.11 -8.38
N ASN A 58 -9.23 -2.07 -9.15
CA ASN A 58 -9.66 -3.37 -8.68
C ASN A 58 -8.55 -4.44 -8.64
N TRP A 59 -7.29 -4.07 -8.91
CA TRP A 59 -6.15 -4.98 -8.74
C TRP A 59 -5.71 -5.06 -7.29
N GLY A 60 -5.16 -6.20 -6.88
CA GLY A 60 -4.60 -6.40 -5.55
C GLY A 60 -3.35 -5.56 -5.32
N ILE A 61 -3.19 -5.00 -4.11
CA ILE A 61 -2.00 -4.27 -3.68
C ILE A 61 -0.78 -5.19 -3.69
N LYS A 62 -0.91 -6.40 -3.15
CA LYS A 62 0.14 -7.42 -3.06
C LYS A 62 0.75 -7.70 -4.44
N ASP A 63 -0.04 -8.25 -5.37
CA ASP A 63 0.45 -8.64 -6.70
C ASP A 63 1.04 -7.47 -7.48
N THR A 64 0.43 -6.28 -7.36
CA THR A 64 0.90 -5.06 -8.02
C THR A 64 2.28 -4.66 -7.49
N LEU A 65 2.49 -4.73 -6.18
CA LEU A 65 3.77 -4.37 -5.56
C LEU A 65 4.85 -5.43 -5.77
N SER A 66 4.52 -6.73 -5.68
CA SER A 66 5.46 -7.79 -6.05
C SER A 66 5.96 -7.57 -7.48
N SER A 67 5.05 -7.39 -8.43
CA SER A 67 5.40 -7.10 -9.83
C SER A 67 6.20 -5.80 -10.01
N TYR A 68 5.95 -4.78 -9.19
CA TYR A 68 6.67 -3.51 -9.24
C TYR A 68 8.12 -3.66 -8.76
N MET A 69 8.32 -4.43 -7.68
CA MET A 69 9.64 -4.71 -7.11
C MET A 69 10.48 -5.62 -8.01
N GLU A 70 9.87 -6.65 -8.60
CA GLU A 70 10.54 -7.52 -9.58
C GLU A 70 11.07 -6.72 -10.79
N ARG A 71 10.29 -5.76 -11.30
CA ARG A 71 10.73 -4.87 -12.40
C ARG A 71 11.88 -3.95 -12.02
N LYS A 72 12.10 -3.73 -10.72
CA LYS A 72 13.24 -2.98 -10.19
C LYS A 72 14.46 -3.88 -9.93
N ASP A 73 14.38 -5.17 -10.23
CA ASP A 73 15.42 -6.18 -9.93
C ASP A 73 15.72 -6.25 -8.42
N LEU A 74 14.69 -6.07 -7.59
CA LEU A 74 14.76 -6.21 -6.14
C LEU A 74 14.22 -7.57 -5.71
N ASP A 75 14.89 -8.20 -4.73
CA ASP A 75 14.34 -9.36 -4.03
C ASP A 75 13.03 -8.95 -3.33
N VAL A 76 11.97 -9.71 -3.58
CA VAL A 76 10.66 -9.51 -2.95
C VAL A 76 10.71 -10.03 -1.50
N PRO A 77 10.55 -9.18 -0.48
CA PRO A 77 10.55 -9.62 0.92
C PRO A 77 9.39 -10.59 1.21
N PRO A 78 9.56 -11.58 2.10
CA PRO A 78 8.47 -12.48 2.51
C PRO A 78 7.22 -11.75 3.00
N GLU A 79 7.39 -10.56 3.58
CA GLU A 79 6.30 -9.67 3.99
C GLU A 79 5.32 -9.35 2.88
N VAL A 80 5.81 -9.22 1.64
CA VAL A 80 4.95 -8.89 0.50
C VAL A 80 4.04 -10.06 0.19
N GLU A 81 4.56 -11.29 0.27
CA GLU A 81 3.79 -12.51 0.05
C GLU A 81 2.73 -12.75 1.13
N GLU A 82 3.02 -12.38 2.38
CA GLU A 82 2.08 -12.46 3.50
C GLU A 82 1.06 -11.31 3.53
N PHE A 83 1.19 -10.31 2.66
CA PHE A 83 0.29 -9.16 2.64
C PHE A 83 -1.14 -9.58 2.23
N PRO A 84 -2.21 -9.00 2.84
CA PRO A 84 -3.58 -9.46 2.58
C PRO A 84 -3.99 -9.28 1.10
N GLU A 85 -4.61 -10.32 0.54
CA GLU A 85 -5.03 -10.38 -0.87
C GLU A 85 -6.30 -9.56 -1.14
N GLU A 86 -7.10 -9.30 -0.09
CA GLU A 86 -8.37 -8.57 -0.15
C GLU A 86 -8.19 -7.06 -0.31
N LEU A 87 -6.97 -6.55 -0.15
CA LEU A 87 -6.65 -5.14 -0.30
C LEU A 87 -6.40 -4.80 -1.77
N LEU A 88 -7.27 -3.96 -2.33
CA LEU A 88 -7.19 -3.49 -3.72
C LEU A 88 -6.55 -2.10 -3.83
N LEU A 89 -6.12 -1.75 -5.04
CA LEU A 89 -5.51 -0.45 -5.33
C LEU A 89 -6.46 0.73 -5.05
N ASP A 90 -7.78 0.55 -5.10
CA ASP A 90 -8.74 1.59 -4.76
C ASP A 90 -8.58 2.11 -3.31
N HIS A 91 -8.07 1.28 -2.40
CA HIS A 91 -7.80 1.60 -1.00
C HIS A 91 -6.36 2.07 -0.73
N TYR A 92 -5.49 2.11 -1.74
CA TYR A 92 -4.03 2.20 -1.57
C TYR A 92 -3.57 3.38 -0.70
N VAL A 93 -4.08 4.58 -0.98
CA VAL A 93 -3.67 5.80 -0.27
C VAL A 93 -4.09 5.74 1.20
N GLU A 94 -5.29 5.24 1.47
CA GLU A 94 -5.82 5.16 2.83
C GLU A 94 -5.18 4.01 3.61
N ALA A 95 -4.85 2.88 2.95
CA ALA A 95 -4.02 1.82 3.49
C ALA A 95 -2.66 2.35 3.96
N TRP A 96 -1.93 3.06 3.09
CA TRP A 96 -0.62 3.61 3.45
C TRP A 96 -0.69 4.56 4.66
N LYS A 97 -1.64 5.50 4.65
CA LYS A 97 -1.84 6.45 5.77
C LYS A 97 -2.15 5.71 7.07
N PHE A 98 -3.04 4.72 7.00
CA PHE A 98 -3.41 3.90 8.15
C PHE A 98 -2.20 3.19 8.75
N ILE A 99 -1.40 2.53 7.92
CA ILE A 99 -0.19 1.80 8.35
C ILE A 99 0.82 2.75 9.02
N VAL A 100 1.08 3.90 8.40
CA VAL A 100 2.01 4.90 8.95
C VAL A 100 1.54 5.39 10.32
N ALA A 101 0.25 5.72 10.46
CA ALA A 101 -0.31 6.14 11.74
C ALA A 101 -0.24 5.01 12.79
N PHE A 102 -0.59 3.78 12.41
CA PHE A 102 -0.53 2.61 13.28
C PHE A 102 0.89 2.36 13.81
N LYS A 103 1.91 2.44 12.94
CA LYS A 103 3.31 2.27 13.34
C LYS A 103 3.83 3.41 14.21
N GLN A 104 3.44 4.65 13.93
CA GLN A 104 3.81 5.80 14.78
C GLN A 104 3.24 5.69 16.19
N GLU A 105 2.01 5.23 16.33
CA GLU A 105 1.40 5.00 17.65
C GLU A 105 2.17 3.93 18.44
N ARG A 106 2.52 2.82 17.79
CA ARG A 106 3.33 1.75 18.42
C ARG A 106 4.73 2.19 18.84
N GLN A 107 5.34 3.15 18.16
CA GLN A 107 6.65 3.68 18.53
C GLN A 107 6.61 4.63 19.72
N ARG A 108 5.43 5.17 20.05
CA ARG A 108 5.22 6.07 21.19
C ARG A 108 4.90 5.34 22.49
N GLN A 109 4.56 4.05 22.42
CA GLN A 109 4.28 3.17 23.55
C GLN A 109 5.52 2.38 23.94
#